data_AF-A0A7S0U3H6-F1
#
_entry.id   AF-A0A7S0U3H6-F1
#
_cell.length_a   1.000
_cell.length_b   1.000
_cell.length_c   1.000
_cell.angle_alpha   90.00
_cell.angle_beta   90.00
_cell.angle_gamma   90.00
#
_symmetry.space_group_name_H-M   'P 1'
#
loop_
_entity.id
_entity.type
_entity.pdbx_description
1 polymer ?
#
loop_
_entity_poly.entity_id
_entity_poly.type
_entity_poly.pdbx_seq_one_letter_code
_entity_poly.pdbx_strand_id
1 'polypeptide(L)'
;TLRRFVAIPSISADKSYADHCWQAARFIATTCELLGCQTKMATSQGKGGHGVDFPIVIARMCANAKGTAHWTGDHLPNHPSEAMPGGRECVVVYGHYDVAYAQHDADWKSDPFEMTGRDGYLYGRGVSDDK
;
A
#
# COMPACT_ATOMS: atom_id res chain seq x y z
N THR A 1 10.93 -6.08 -1.06
CA THR A 1 10.69 -7.36 -1.75
C THR A 1 9.40 -7.96 -1.23
N LEU A 2 8.68 -8.73 -2.04
CA LEU A 2 7.40 -9.35 -1.66
C LEU A 2 7.48 -10.14 -0.35
N ARG A 3 8.54 -10.94 -0.16
CA ARG A 3 8.78 -11.70 1.09
C ARG A 3 8.70 -10.84 2.34
N ARG A 4 9.32 -9.65 2.33
CA ARG A 4 9.32 -8.73 3.50
C ARG A 4 7.94 -8.12 3.73
N PHE A 5 7.18 -7.92 2.66
CA PHE A 5 5.85 -7.34 2.75
C PHE A 5 4.82 -8.35 3.26
N VAL A 6 4.91 -9.60 2.80
CA VAL A 6 4.11 -10.74 3.29
C VAL A 6 4.31 -10.94 4.80
N ALA A 7 5.53 -10.80 5.31
CA ALA A 7 5.85 -10.95 6.74
C ALA A 7 5.17 -9.93 7.68
N ILE A 8 4.51 -8.90 7.15
CA ILE A 8 3.76 -7.92 7.95
C ILE A 8 2.30 -8.41 8.04
N PRO A 9 1.79 -8.84 9.20
CA PRO A 9 0.42 -9.31 9.33
C PRO A 9 -0.57 -8.14 9.40
N SER A 10 -0.77 -7.44 8.28
CA SER A 10 -1.65 -6.26 8.16
C SER A 10 -3.13 -6.64 8.17
N ILE A 11 -3.63 -7.22 9.26
CA ILE A 11 -5.03 -7.67 9.36
C ILE A 11 -5.94 -6.51 9.77
N SER A 12 -6.72 -5.95 8.84
CA SER A 12 -7.57 -4.77 9.11
C SER A 12 -8.82 -5.08 9.92
N ALA A 13 -9.30 -6.33 9.89
CA ALA A 13 -10.49 -6.77 10.61
C ALA A 13 -10.33 -6.77 12.14
N ASP A 14 -9.11 -6.58 12.66
CA ASP A 14 -8.81 -6.56 14.09
C ASP A 14 -7.86 -5.42 14.46
N LYS A 15 -8.34 -4.58 15.36
CA LYS A 15 -7.62 -3.40 15.85
C LYS A 15 -6.30 -3.74 16.54
N SER A 16 -6.12 -4.96 17.04
CA SER A 16 -4.84 -5.39 17.61
C SER A 16 -3.70 -5.38 16.58
N TYR A 17 -4.05 -5.46 15.29
CA TYR A 17 -3.12 -5.39 14.16
C TYR A 17 -2.99 -3.99 13.55
N ALA A 18 -3.54 -2.94 14.19
CA ALA A 18 -3.44 -1.58 13.69
C ALA A 18 -1.98 -1.15 13.44
N ASP A 19 -1.07 -1.46 14.35
CA ASP A 19 0.36 -1.16 14.19
C ASP A 19 0.99 -1.89 12.99
N HIS A 20 0.55 -3.11 12.69
CA HIS A 20 1.00 -3.85 11.51
C HIS A 20 0.46 -3.23 10.22
N CYS A 21 -0.77 -2.74 10.22
CA CYS A 21 -1.30 -1.96 9.10
C CYS A 21 -0.53 -0.66 8.87
N TRP A 22 -0.12 0.03 9.94
CA TRP A 22 0.79 1.18 9.85
C TRP A 22 2.16 0.81 9.29
N GLN A 23 2.73 -0.32 9.72
CA GLN A 23 3.99 -0.83 9.18
C GLN A 23 3.89 -1.16 7.69
N ALA A 24 2.79 -1.78 7.25
CA ALA A 24 2.53 -2.08 5.85
C ALA A 24 2.38 -0.81 5.01
N ALA A 25 1.60 0.16 5.46
CA ALA A 25 1.46 1.46 4.80
C ALA A 25 2.82 2.18 4.67
N ARG A 26 3.63 2.18 5.73
CA ARG A 26 4.97 2.77 5.73
C ARG A 26 5.93 2.03 4.79
N PHE A 27 5.83 0.70 4.71
CA PHE A 27 6.62 -0.10 3.77
C PHE A 27 6.34 0.33 2.33
N ILE A 28 5.07 0.51 1.96
CA ILE A 28 4.68 1.00 0.62
C ILE A 28 5.21 2.42 0.39
N ALA A 29 4.93 3.35 1.32
CA ALA A 29 5.35 4.74 1.20
C ALA A 29 6.88 4.85 0.98
N THR A 30 7.68 4.19 1.83
CA THR A 30 9.14 4.18 1.68
C THR A 30 9.59 3.51 0.39
N THR A 31 8.92 2.43 -0.05
CA THR A 31 9.24 1.80 -1.34
C THR A 31 8.98 2.75 -2.52
N CYS A 32 7.86 3.46 -2.51
CA CYS A 32 7.54 4.47 -3.52
C CYS A 32 8.54 5.65 -3.48
N GLU A 33 8.91 6.13 -2.31
CA GLU A 33 9.93 7.20 -2.15
C GLU A 33 11.29 6.79 -2.72
N LEU A 34 11.71 5.54 -2.48
CA LEU A 34 12.94 4.98 -3.06
C LEU A 34 12.89 4.91 -4.60
N LEU A 35 11.69 4.82 -5.18
CA LEU A 35 11.46 4.88 -6.63
C LEU A 35 11.31 6.32 -7.16
N GLY A 36 11.41 7.33 -6.29
CA GLY A 36 11.32 8.75 -6.64
C GLY A 36 9.92 9.36 -6.56
N CYS A 37 8.95 8.65 -5.97
CA CYS A 37 7.62 9.20 -5.72
C CYS A 37 7.64 10.20 -4.56
N GLN A 38 6.76 11.19 -4.61
CA GLN A 38 6.34 11.95 -3.43
C GLN A 38 5.18 11.20 -2.77
N THR A 39 5.21 11.02 -1.45
CA THR A 39 4.16 10.27 -0.74
C THR A 39 3.48 11.05 0.38
N LYS A 40 2.24 10.69 0.67
CA LYS A 40 1.44 11.19 1.79
C LYS A 40 0.62 10.03 2.35
N MET A 41 0.66 9.87 3.67
CA MET A 41 -0.22 8.95 4.39
C MET A 41 -1.38 9.76 4.98
N ALA A 42 -2.58 9.55 4.47
CA ALA A 42 -3.80 10.17 4.97
C ALA A 42 -4.51 9.23 5.95
N THR A 43 -5.14 9.78 6.98
CA THR A 43 -5.91 9.00 7.96
C THR A 43 -7.34 9.49 8.05
N SER A 44 -8.22 8.68 8.65
CA SER A 44 -9.61 9.06 8.90
C SER A 44 -9.78 9.96 10.14
N GLN A 45 -8.67 10.32 10.80
CA GLN A 45 -8.65 11.05 12.07
C GLN A 45 -9.52 10.37 13.14
N GLY A 46 -9.42 9.04 13.22
CA GLY A 46 -10.18 8.23 14.18
C GLY A 46 -11.67 8.05 13.84
N LYS A 47 -12.13 8.51 12.67
CA LYS A 47 -13.53 8.35 12.23
C LYS A 47 -13.80 7.04 11.46
N GLY A 48 -12.80 6.15 11.37
CA GLY A 48 -12.92 4.85 10.71
C GLY A 48 -13.82 3.87 11.49
N GLY A 49 -14.27 2.82 10.81
CA GLY A 49 -15.27 1.85 11.31
C GLY A 49 -14.89 1.08 12.59
N HIS A 50 -13.65 1.21 13.09
CA HIS A 50 -13.16 0.52 14.28
C HIS A 50 -12.57 1.47 15.35
N GLY A 51 -12.73 2.79 15.20
CA GLY A 51 -12.14 3.78 16.13
C GLY A 51 -10.60 3.83 16.07
N VAL A 52 -9.98 3.18 15.07
CA VAL A 52 -8.56 3.20 14.77
C VAL A 52 -8.36 3.59 13.31
N ASP A 53 -7.23 4.24 13.02
CA ASP A 53 -6.88 4.67 11.67
C ASP A 53 -6.08 3.59 10.93
N PHE A 54 -6.53 3.28 9.72
CA PHE A 54 -5.78 2.53 8.71
C PHE A 54 -5.36 3.50 7.61
N PRO A 55 -4.05 3.81 7.46
CA PRO A 55 -3.61 4.87 6.56
C PRO A 55 -3.88 4.59 5.08
N ILE A 56 -4.36 5.58 4.34
CA ILE A 56 -4.32 5.56 2.88
C ILE A 56 -2.97 6.10 2.45
N VAL A 57 -2.21 5.30 1.69
CA VAL A 57 -0.96 5.74 1.08
C VAL A 57 -1.25 6.35 -0.30
N ILE A 58 -0.92 7.61 -0.47
CA ILE A 58 -0.99 8.32 -1.75
C ILE A 58 0.44 8.53 -2.21
N ALA A 59 0.81 7.97 -3.35
CA ALA A 59 2.13 8.13 -3.96
C ALA A 59 1.99 8.72 -5.37
N ARG A 60 2.79 9.74 -5.67
CA ARG A 60 2.79 10.42 -6.97
C ARG A 60 4.18 10.39 -7.58
N MET A 61 4.25 9.92 -8.83
CA MET A 61 5.44 10.02 -9.68
C MET A 61 5.13 10.92 -10.88
N CYS A 62 6.04 11.84 -11.20
CA CYS A 62 5.92 12.71 -12.37
C CYS A 62 6.96 12.32 -13.42
N ALA A 63 6.52 11.83 -14.58
CA ALA A 63 7.41 11.47 -15.68
C ALA A 63 8.10 12.72 -16.27
N ASN A 64 9.43 12.80 -16.16
CA ASN A 64 10.28 13.82 -16.79
C ASN A 64 9.77 15.27 -16.66
N ALA A 65 9.49 15.69 -15.43
CA ALA A 65 9.28 17.11 -15.14
C ALA A 65 10.65 17.81 -15.04
N LYS A 66 11.03 18.51 -16.11
CA LYS A 66 11.92 19.68 -15.97
C LYS A 66 11.16 20.70 -15.11
N GLY A 67 11.26 20.55 -13.79
CA GLY A 67 10.44 21.31 -12.85
C GLY A 67 10.17 20.47 -11.60
N THR A 68 10.98 20.71 -10.59
CA THR A 68 10.88 20.18 -9.22
C THR A 68 9.68 20.76 -8.47
N ALA A 69 8.54 20.97 -9.14
CA ALA A 69 7.35 21.48 -8.47
C ALA A 69 6.94 20.46 -7.40
N HIS A 70 7.25 20.81 -6.15
CA HIS A 70 6.89 20.02 -4.98
C HIS A 70 5.38 19.91 -4.93
N TRP A 71 4.83 18.70 -4.93
CA TRP A 71 3.40 18.52 -4.78
C TRP A 71 2.98 19.02 -3.40
N THR A 72 2.13 20.04 -3.35
CA THR A 72 1.69 20.68 -2.10
C THR A 72 0.60 19.90 -1.38
N GLY A 73 0.27 18.68 -1.83
CA GLY A 73 -0.53 17.76 -1.02
C GLY A 73 -2.04 17.81 -1.18
N ASP A 74 -2.57 18.85 -1.85
CA ASP A 74 -3.99 19.19 -1.69
C ASP A 74 -4.83 19.06 -2.96
N HIS A 75 -4.20 19.02 -4.14
CA HIS A 75 -4.91 18.84 -5.41
C HIS A 75 -4.29 17.65 -6.16
N LEU A 76 -5.03 16.54 -6.20
CA LEU A 76 -5.03 15.72 -7.41
C LEU A 76 -5.63 16.61 -8.51
N PRO A 77 -5.14 16.57 -9.76
CA PRO A 77 -5.84 17.24 -10.85
C PRO A 77 -7.23 16.62 -10.94
N ASN A 78 -8.22 17.31 -10.37
CA ASN A 78 -9.57 16.81 -10.19
C ASN A 78 -10.40 16.92 -11.49
N HIS A 79 -9.77 17.29 -12.60
CA HIS A 79 -10.45 17.50 -13.86
C HIS A 79 -9.60 16.98 -15.04
N PRO A 80 -10.15 16.11 -15.92
CA PRO A 80 -9.48 15.68 -17.14
C PRO A 80 -9.22 16.82 -18.15
N SER A 81 -9.77 18.02 -17.91
CA SER A 81 -9.51 19.23 -18.70
C SER A 81 -8.32 20.06 -18.22
N GLU A 82 -7.78 19.77 -17.04
CA GLU A 82 -6.53 20.39 -16.58
C GLU A 82 -5.37 19.57 -17.16
N ALA A 83 -4.89 19.99 -18.33
CA ALA A 83 -3.74 19.37 -18.95
C ALA A 83 -2.58 19.31 -17.94
N MET A 84 -2.14 18.09 -17.58
CA MET A 84 -0.94 17.91 -16.76
C MET A 84 0.23 18.66 -17.42
N PRO A 85 1.22 19.15 -16.66
CA PRO A 85 2.37 19.83 -17.21
C PRO A 85 2.99 19.04 -18.38
N GLY A 86 2.92 19.61 -19.59
CA GLY A 86 3.40 18.99 -20.83
C GLY A 86 2.39 18.08 -21.55
N GLY A 87 1.09 18.14 -21.26
CA GLY A 87 0.03 17.43 -22.00
C GLY A 87 0.01 15.92 -21.78
N ARG A 88 0.49 15.45 -20.60
CA ARG A 88 0.62 14.02 -20.30
C ARG A 88 -0.64 13.45 -19.65
N GLU A 89 -0.91 12.19 -19.91
CA GLU A 89 -1.98 11.46 -19.22
C GLU A 89 -1.60 11.16 -17.77
N CYS A 90 -2.61 11.15 -16.90
CA CYS A 90 -2.48 10.75 -15.50
C CYS A 90 -3.10 9.36 -15.33
N VAL A 91 -2.32 8.41 -14.81
CA VAL A 91 -2.78 7.05 -14.52
C VAL A 91 -2.85 6.87 -13.01
N VAL A 92 -3.96 6.31 -12.54
CA VAL A 92 -4.14 5.92 -11.14
C VAL A 92 -4.00 4.41 -11.04
N VAL A 93 -3.12 3.96 -10.14
CA VAL A 93 -3.03 2.56 -9.72
C VAL A 93 -3.62 2.48 -8.33
N TYR A 94 -4.61 1.60 -8.14
CA TYR A 94 -5.28 1.34 -6.87
C TYR A 94 -5.03 -0.10 -6.45
N GLY A 95 -4.83 -0.31 -5.16
CA GLY A 95 -4.68 -1.61 -4.52
C GLY A 95 -4.86 -1.48 -3.02
N HIS A 96 -4.78 -2.59 -2.30
CA HIS A 96 -4.85 -2.62 -0.84
C HIS A 96 -3.69 -3.41 -0.24
N TYR A 97 -3.39 -3.15 1.04
CA TYR A 97 -2.26 -3.78 1.73
C TYR A 97 -2.67 -4.62 2.93
N ASP A 98 -3.91 -4.47 3.37
CA ASP A 98 -4.47 -5.29 4.41
C ASP A 98 -4.84 -6.68 3.88
N VAL A 99 -4.83 -7.64 4.78
CA VAL A 99 -5.05 -9.05 4.46
C VAL A 99 -6.09 -9.65 5.40
N ALA A 100 -6.83 -10.64 4.91
CA ALA A 100 -7.68 -11.45 5.77
C ALA A 100 -6.84 -12.27 6.77
N TYR A 101 -7.47 -12.69 7.87
CA TYR A 101 -6.89 -13.65 8.78
C TYR A 101 -6.42 -14.93 8.06
N ALA A 102 -5.32 -15.50 8.53
CA ALA A 102 -5.03 -16.92 8.29
C ALA A 102 -5.89 -17.71 9.29
N GLN A 103 -7.02 -18.26 8.85
CA GLN A 103 -8.05 -18.79 9.74
C GLN A 103 -7.55 -19.96 10.60
N HIS A 104 -7.00 -21.00 9.97
CA HIS A 104 -6.61 -22.23 10.63
C HIS A 104 -5.16 -22.56 10.28
N ASP A 105 -4.26 -22.48 11.26
CA ASP A 105 -2.85 -22.79 11.08
C ASP A 105 -2.62 -24.20 10.52
N ALA A 106 -3.51 -25.16 10.84
CA ALA A 106 -3.46 -26.53 10.35
C ALA A 106 -3.66 -26.68 8.84
N ASP A 107 -4.33 -25.71 8.18
CA ASP A 107 -4.53 -25.72 6.74
C ASP A 107 -3.28 -25.23 5.98
N TRP A 108 -2.32 -24.66 6.71
CA TRP A 108 -1.09 -24.14 6.15
C TRP A 108 0.07 -25.14 6.28
N LYS A 109 0.70 -25.44 5.15
CA LYS A 109 1.93 -26.27 5.10
C LYS A 109 3.19 -25.54 5.61
N SER A 110 3.09 -24.24 5.87
CA SER A 110 4.16 -23.34 6.33
C SER A 110 3.51 -22.11 6.95
N ASP A 111 4.17 -21.40 7.87
CA ASP A 111 3.63 -20.18 8.45
C ASP A 111 3.07 -19.22 7.35
N PRO A 112 1.81 -18.77 7.46
CA PRO A 112 1.18 -17.90 6.46
C PRO A 112 1.92 -16.57 6.24
N PHE A 113 2.65 -16.06 7.22
CA PHE A 113 3.43 -14.83 7.14
C PHE A 113 4.92 -15.10 6.84
N GLU A 114 5.34 -16.36 6.71
CA GLU A 114 6.62 -16.72 6.11
C GLU A 114 6.46 -17.18 4.66
N MET A 115 6.73 -16.27 3.70
CA MET A 115 6.57 -16.60 2.29
C MET A 115 7.51 -17.73 1.84
N THR A 116 6.94 -18.84 1.38
CA THR A 116 7.66 -20.03 0.89
C THR A 116 7.41 -20.27 -0.60
N GLY A 117 8.40 -20.84 -1.29
CA GLY A 117 8.26 -21.30 -2.67
C GLY A 117 8.12 -22.83 -2.70
N ARG A 118 7.12 -23.36 -3.40
CA ARG A 118 6.93 -24.81 -3.61
C ARG A 118 6.40 -25.07 -5.02
N ASP A 119 7.01 -26.01 -5.72
CA ASP A 119 6.55 -26.48 -7.05
C ASP A 119 6.30 -25.35 -8.07
N GLY A 120 7.11 -24.28 -8.02
CA GLY A 120 6.98 -23.12 -8.91
C GLY A 120 5.98 -22.05 -8.44
N TYR A 121 5.31 -22.25 -7.30
CA TYR A 121 4.34 -21.30 -6.73
C TYR A 121 4.88 -20.63 -5.46
N LEU A 122 4.43 -19.41 -5.21
CA LEU A 122 4.67 -18.68 -3.96
C LEU A 122 3.47 -18.83 -3.03
N TYR A 123 3.72 -19.15 -1.77
CA TYR A 123 2.71 -19.33 -0.74
C TYR A 123 2.96 -18.35 0.41
N GLY A 124 1.90 -17.67 0.84
CA GLY A 124 1.89 -16.74 1.95
C GLY A 124 0.62 -15.90 1.90
N ARG A 125 0.14 -15.45 3.06
CA ARG A 125 -1.02 -14.57 3.16
C ARG A 125 -0.70 -13.21 2.54
N GLY A 126 -1.50 -12.82 1.55
CA GLY A 126 -1.36 -11.56 0.82
C GLY A 126 -0.67 -11.69 -0.53
N VAL A 127 0.01 -12.80 -0.84
CA VAL A 127 0.81 -12.97 -2.09
C VAL A 127 0.03 -12.72 -3.38
N SER A 128 -1.27 -13.01 -3.38
CA SER A 128 -2.13 -12.81 -4.56
C SER A 128 -3.25 -11.78 -4.32
N ASP A 129 -3.42 -11.33 -3.09
CA ASP A 129 -4.56 -10.52 -2.63
C ASP A 129 -4.11 -9.69 -1.41
N ASP A 130 -3.46 -8.54 -1.60
CA ASP A 130 -3.08 -7.88 -2.88
C ASP A 130 -1.63 -7.33 -2.83
N LYS A 131 -0.76 -8.00 -2.05
CA LYS A 131 0.62 -7.57 -1.79
C LYS A 131 1.59 -7.91 -2.91
#